data_AF-A0A3M1Q985-F1
#
_entry.id   AF-A0A3M1Q985-F1
#
_cell.length_a   1.000
_cell.length_b   1.000
_cell.length_c   1.000
_cell.angle_alpha   90.00
_cell.angle_beta   90.00
_cell.angle_gamma   90.00
#
_symmetry.space_group_name_H-M   'P 1'
#
loop_
_entity.id
_entity.type
_entity.pdbx_description
1 polymer ?
#
loop_
_entity_poly.entity_id
_entity_poly.type
_entity_poly.pdbx_seq_one_letter_code
_entity_poly.pdbx_strand_id
1 'polypeptide(L)'
;MMTCLLIVLVLLAACGPVVSVSPVAVLRNTPGPAVVITDDRIETAVFQIERPDGWRVITSAADAPVSIILVSPDERWLMMISAAPIDVEKAPRPTVDDESELRSERRDVMLDDETFISTFGAAPVDEWDAFDEIFTRTIESLAAV
;
A
#
# COMPACT_ATOMS: atom_id res chain seq x y z
N MET A 1 56.20 -20.12 2.50
CA MET A 1 55.07 -19.66 3.35
C MET A 1 54.70 -18.19 3.15
N MET A 2 55.61 -17.29 2.79
CA MET A 2 55.31 -15.85 2.65
C MET A 2 54.49 -15.49 1.39
N THR A 3 54.52 -16.33 0.36
CA THR A 3 53.81 -16.09 -0.92
C THR A 3 52.30 -16.37 -0.86
N CYS A 4 51.84 -17.22 0.06
CA CYS A 4 50.39 -17.50 0.24
C CYS A 4 49.64 -16.33 0.89
N LEU A 5 50.29 -15.58 1.78
CA LEU A 5 49.67 -14.46 2.50
C LEU A 5 49.32 -13.30 1.56
N LEU A 6 50.17 -13.07 0.54
CA LEU A 6 49.99 -11.99 -0.42
C LEU A 6 48.78 -12.21 -1.33
N ILE A 7 48.47 -13.47 -1.67
CA ILE A 7 47.33 -13.83 -2.55
C ILE A 7 45.99 -13.63 -1.82
N VAL A 8 45.93 -13.93 -0.52
CA VAL A 8 44.72 -13.76 0.29
C VAL A 8 44.38 -12.27 0.48
N LEU A 9 45.39 -11.40 0.63
CA LEU A 9 45.21 -9.96 0.76
C LEU A 9 44.65 -9.30 -0.50
N VAL A 10 45.00 -9.79 -1.69
CA VAL A 10 44.47 -9.27 -2.97
C VAL A 10 43.00 -9.66 -3.19
N LEU A 11 42.58 -10.83 -2.70
CA LEU A 11 41.19 -11.29 -2.84
C LEU A 11 40.20 -10.51 -1.94
N LEU A 12 40.66 -9.96 -0.82
CA LEU A 12 39.82 -9.16 0.10
C LEU A 12 39.62 -7.70 -0.36
N ALA A 13 40.48 -7.18 -1.24
CA ALA A 13 40.35 -5.82 -1.79
C ALA A 13 39.33 -5.72 -2.95
N ALA A 14 38.78 -6.85 -3.41
CA ALA A 14 37.78 -6.89 -4.49
C ALA A 14 36.35 -6.59 -4.02
N CYS A 15 36.11 -6.41 -2.72
CA CYS A 15 34.84 -5.89 -2.19
C CYS A 15 34.77 -4.36 -2.35
N GLY A 16 34.90 -3.87 -3.58
CA GLY A 16 34.41 -2.54 -3.93
C GLY A 16 32.88 -2.55 -4.04
N PRO A 17 32.19 -1.42 -3.87
CA PRO A 17 30.75 -1.35 -4.10
C PRO A 17 30.48 -1.58 -5.59
N VAL A 18 30.04 -2.79 -5.94
CA VAL A 18 29.81 -3.24 -7.33
C VAL A 18 28.62 -2.52 -7.99
N VAL A 19 27.85 -1.70 -7.27
CA VAL A 19 26.69 -1.01 -7.84
C VAL A 19 26.63 0.42 -7.36
N SER A 20 27.18 1.34 -8.14
CA SER A 20 26.72 2.73 -8.13
C SER A 20 25.31 2.74 -8.71
N VAL A 21 24.31 2.78 -7.83
CA VAL A 21 22.90 2.95 -8.20
C VAL A 21 22.74 4.34 -8.80
N SER A 22 23.07 4.48 -10.08
CA SER A 22 22.70 5.67 -10.84
C SER A 22 21.17 5.68 -10.89
N PRO A 23 20.49 6.74 -10.39
CA PRO A 23 19.04 6.79 -10.46
C PRO A 23 18.64 6.70 -11.93
N VAL A 24 17.96 5.61 -12.28
CA VAL A 24 17.52 5.31 -13.64
C VAL A 24 16.68 6.50 -14.11
N ALA A 25 16.94 7.01 -15.31
CA ALA A 25 16.28 8.22 -15.87
C ALA A 25 14.74 8.17 -15.83
N VAL A 26 14.15 6.97 -15.68
CA VAL A 26 12.72 6.71 -15.55
C VAL A 26 12.11 7.37 -14.29
N LEU A 27 12.82 7.44 -13.16
CA LEU A 27 12.29 8.01 -11.91
C LEU A 27 12.10 9.54 -11.97
N ARG A 28 12.71 10.23 -12.94
CA ARG A 28 12.55 11.69 -13.10
C ARG A 28 11.22 12.09 -13.75
N ASN A 29 10.56 11.16 -14.45
CA ASN A 29 9.37 11.45 -15.25
C ASN A 29 8.05 10.99 -14.60
N THR A 30 8.10 10.55 -13.34
CA THR A 30 6.90 10.21 -12.53
C THR A 30 6.86 11.07 -11.27
N PRO A 31 6.79 12.41 -11.40
CA PRO A 31 6.59 13.27 -10.24
C PRO A 31 5.22 12.96 -9.64
N GLY A 32 5.22 12.53 -8.39
CA GLY A 32 4.03 12.26 -7.60
C GLY A 32 4.38 12.40 -6.12
N PRO A 33 3.37 12.60 -5.25
CA PRO A 33 3.60 12.61 -3.82
C PRO A 33 4.22 11.28 -3.37
N ALA A 34 5.19 11.35 -2.48
CA ALA A 34 5.80 10.15 -1.93
C ALA A 34 4.78 9.36 -1.09
N VAL A 35 4.86 8.03 -1.17
CA VAL A 35 4.15 7.12 -0.29
C VAL A 35 5.19 6.26 0.42
N VAL A 36 5.16 6.25 1.74
CA VAL A 36 6.01 5.42 2.59
C VAL A 36 5.19 4.25 3.09
N ILE A 37 5.65 3.03 2.83
CA ILE A 37 4.98 1.80 3.24
C ILE A 37 5.93 1.03 4.15
N THR A 38 5.46 0.72 5.34
CA THR A 38 6.14 -0.12 6.33
C THR A 38 5.32 -1.39 6.56
N ASP A 39 5.72 -2.19 7.56
CA ASP A 39 5.02 -3.43 7.88
C ASP A 39 3.62 -3.13 8.45
N ASP A 40 3.51 -2.14 9.33
CA ASP A 40 2.31 -1.80 10.10
C ASP A 40 1.65 -0.47 9.69
N ARG A 41 2.33 0.37 8.89
CA ARG A 41 1.84 1.71 8.53
C ARG A 41 2.04 2.07 7.06
N ILE A 42 1.09 2.83 6.53
CA ILE A 42 1.17 3.52 5.25
C ILE A 42 1.05 5.02 5.50
N GLU A 43 1.98 5.80 4.96
CA GLU A 43 2.01 7.25 5.09
C GLU A 43 2.07 7.88 3.70
N THR A 44 1.17 8.81 3.44
CA THR A 44 1.08 9.55 2.18
C THR A 44 1.33 11.03 2.45
N ALA A 45 1.23 11.87 1.42
CA ALA A 45 1.26 13.33 1.62
C ALA A 45 -0.04 13.91 2.23
N VAL A 46 -1.09 13.10 2.42
CA VAL A 46 -2.43 13.56 2.83
C VAL A 46 -2.90 12.91 4.14
N PHE A 47 -2.66 11.62 4.28
CA PHE A 47 -3.07 10.83 5.45
C PHE A 47 -2.07 9.72 5.75
N GLN A 48 -2.13 9.23 6.98
CA GLN A 48 -1.51 7.98 7.41
C GLN A 48 -2.59 7.00 7.88
N ILE A 49 -2.30 5.71 7.76
CA ILE A 49 -3.22 4.62 8.11
C ILE A 49 -2.44 3.38 8.54
N GLU A 50 -2.97 2.60 9.48
CA GLU A 50 -2.44 1.28 9.79
C GLU A 50 -2.69 0.30 8.64
N ARG A 51 -1.70 -0.54 8.37
CA ARG A 51 -1.77 -1.58 7.34
C ARG A 51 -2.05 -2.91 8.02
N PRO A 52 -3.15 -3.61 7.69
CA PRO A 52 -3.38 -4.96 8.21
C PRO A 52 -2.29 -5.94 7.76
N ASP A 53 -1.90 -6.83 8.67
CA ASP A 53 -0.78 -7.76 8.47
C ASP A 53 -0.95 -8.62 7.22
N GLY A 54 0.08 -8.62 6.37
CA GLY A 54 0.13 -9.45 5.15
C GLY A 54 -0.69 -8.90 3.98
N TRP A 55 -1.41 -7.79 4.14
CA TRP A 55 -2.21 -7.21 3.04
C TRP A 55 -1.31 -6.56 2.00
N ARG A 56 -1.64 -6.76 0.73
CA ARG A 56 -0.96 -6.13 -0.40
C ARG A 56 -1.45 -4.70 -0.56
N VAL A 57 -0.51 -3.80 -0.83
CA VAL A 57 -0.77 -2.37 -1.03
C VAL A 57 -0.61 -2.04 -2.52
N ILE A 58 -1.59 -1.37 -3.10
CA ILE A 58 -1.56 -0.85 -4.47
C ILE A 58 -1.80 0.66 -4.39
N THR A 59 -0.88 1.45 -4.92
CA THR A 59 -0.97 2.91 -4.91
C THR A 59 -1.59 3.43 -6.20
N SER A 60 -2.20 4.61 -6.12
CA SER A 60 -2.66 5.36 -7.30
C SER A 60 -1.52 5.68 -8.27
N ALA A 61 -1.89 6.06 -9.49
CA ALA A 61 -0.97 6.69 -10.43
C ALA A 61 -0.42 8.01 -9.84
N ALA A 62 0.80 8.38 -10.24
CA ALA A 62 1.50 9.56 -9.71
C ALA A 62 0.79 10.89 -10.03
N ASP A 63 0.00 10.94 -11.10
CA ASP A 63 -0.76 12.08 -11.59
C ASP A 63 -2.24 12.08 -11.17
N ALA A 64 -2.67 11.09 -10.38
CA ALA A 64 -4.02 10.98 -9.85
C ALA A 64 -4.08 11.43 -8.38
N PRO A 65 -5.27 11.76 -7.85
CA PRO A 65 -5.45 11.92 -6.41
C PRO A 65 -4.93 10.70 -5.65
N VAL A 66 -4.30 10.96 -4.49
CA VAL A 66 -3.74 9.91 -3.64
C VAL A 66 -4.83 8.91 -3.28
N SER A 67 -4.62 7.65 -3.66
CA SER A 67 -5.41 6.54 -3.17
C SER A 67 -4.56 5.29 -2.94
N ILE A 68 -5.00 4.51 -1.96
CA ILE A 68 -4.40 3.27 -1.52
C ILE A 68 -5.47 2.19 -1.61
N ILE A 69 -5.17 1.08 -2.29
CA ILE A 69 -5.98 -0.13 -2.29
C ILE A 69 -5.24 -1.19 -1.48
N LEU A 70 -5.92 -1.73 -0.49
CA LEU A 70 -5.46 -2.84 0.34
C LEU A 70 -6.21 -4.10 -0.10
N VAL A 71 -5.46 -5.16 -0.37
CA VAL A 71 -6.01 -6.45 -0.79
C VAL A 71 -5.55 -7.52 0.20
N SER A 72 -6.49 -8.33 0.70
CA SER A 72 -6.17 -9.42 1.63
C SER A 72 -5.23 -10.46 0.99
N PRO A 73 -4.52 -11.26 1.80
CA PRO A 73 -3.59 -12.28 1.29
C PRO A 73 -4.22 -13.30 0.32
N ASP A 74 -5.50 -13.59 0.49
CA ASP A 74 -6.30 -14.49 -0.35
C ASP A 74 -7.07 -13.77 -1.47
N GLU A 75 -6.91 -12.44 -1.57
CA GLU A 75 -7.53 -11.56 -2.56
C GLU A 75 -9.06 -11.47 -2.51
N ARG A 76 -9.68 -12.01 -1.47
CA ARG A 76 -11.15 -12.02 -1.30
C ARG A 76 -11.69 -10.77 -0.66
N TRP A 77 -10.86 -10.01 0.05
CA TRP A 77 -11.25 -8.75 0.68
C TRP A 77 -10.46 -7.59 0.09
N LEU A 78 -11.14 -6.45 -0.08
CA LEU A 78 -10.56 -5.25 -0.62
C LEU A 78 -11.02 -4.03 0.16
N MET A 79 -10.07 -3.12 0.43
CA MET A 79 -10.35 -1.78 0.93
C MET A 79 -9.71 -0.76 0.00
N MET A 80 -10.39 0.34 -0.28
CA MET A 80 -9.84 1.49 -1.00
C MET A 80 -9.99 2.73 -0.12
N ILE A 81 -8.90 3.49 0.02
CA ILE A 81 -8.82 4.73 0.80
C ILE A 81 -8.32 5.82 -0.14
N SER A 82 -9.03 6.94 -0.22
CA SER A 82 -8.80 7.95 -1.25
C SER A 82 -9.02 9.36 -0.73
N ALA A 83 -8.12 10.28 -1.10
CA ALA A 83 -8.28 11.72 -0.88
C ALA A 83 -9.30 12.37 -1.83
N ALA A 84 -9.84 11.61 -2.79
CA ALA A 84 -10.93 12.01 -3.67
C ALA A 84 -12.16 11.10 -3.49
N PRO A 85 -13.39 11.58 -3.75
CA PRO A 85 -14.59 10.75 -3.69
C PRO A 85 -14.49 9.49 -4.56
N ILE A 86 -14.86 8.34 -3.99
CA ILE A 86 -14.84 7.05 -4.69
C ILE A 86 -16.15 6.86 -5.48
N ASP A 87 -16.02 6.57 -6.78
CA ASP A 87 -17.12 6.07 -7.61
C ASP A 87 -17.28 4.56 -7.37
N VAL A 88 -18.29 4.18 -6.58
CA VAL A 88 -18.52 2.80 -6.15
C VAL A 88 -18.83 1.84 -7.30
N GLU A 89 -19.35 2.36 -8.43
CA GLU A 89 -19.65 1.52 -9.61
C GLU A 89 -18.38 1.14 -10.37
N LYS A 90 -17.34 1.99 -10.26
CA LYS A 90 -16.02 1.79 -10.89
C LYS A 90 -14.96 1.30 -9.93
N ALA A 91 -15.28 1.17 -8.64
CA ALA A 91 -14.35 0.70 -7.64
C ALA A 91 -13.88 -0.73 -7.97
N PRO A 92 -12.61 -1.06 -7.67
CA PRO A 92 -12.10 -2.41 -7.87
C PRO A 92 -12.90 -3.41 -7.02
N ARG A 93 -13.02 -4.64 -7.53
CA ARG A 93 -13.68 -5.74 -6.84
C ARG A 93 -12.66 -6.79 -6.44
N PRO A 94 -12.83 -7.45 -5.28
CA PRO A 94 -11.99 -8.58 -4.90
C PRO A 94 -12.19 -9.76 -5.86
N THR A 95 -11.23 -10.67 -5.87
CA THR A 95 -11.31 -11.92 -6.61
C THR A 95 -12.16 -12.89 -5.81
N VAL A 96 -13.32 -13.27 -6.33
CA VAL A 96 -14.21 -14.27 -5.73
C VAL A 96 -14.71 -15.23 -6.79
N ASP A 97 -15.10 -16.43 -6.36
CA ASP A 97 -15.77 -17.39 -7.25
C ASP A 97 -17.10 -16.81 -7.77
N ASP A 98 -17.48 -17.17 -8.99
CA ASP A 98 -18.65 -16.61 -9.71
C ASP A 98 -19.98 -16.73 -8.93
N GLU A 99 -20.06 -17.67 -7.96
CA GLU A 99 -21.26 -17.91 -7.15
C GLU A 99 -21.29 -17.11 -5.84
N SER A 100 -20.19 -16.45 -5.45
CA SER A 100 -20.12 -15.69 -4.20
C SER A 100 -20.84 -14.35 -4.33
N GLU A 101 -21.80 -14.10 -3.45
CA GLU A 101 -22.41 -12.77 -3.34
C GLU A 101 -21.44 -11.81 -2.65
N LEU A 102 -21.18 -10.66 -3.28
CA LEU A 102 -20.34 -9.60 -2.71
C LEU A 102 -21.21 -8.56 -2.01
N ARG A 103 -20.78 -8.16 -0.82
CA ARG A 103 -21.24 -6.93 -0.18
C ARG A 103 -20.16 -5.86 -0.32
N SER A 104 -20.59 -4.62 -0.47
CA SER A 104 -19.71 -3.45 -0.43
C SER A 104 -20.31 -2.31 0.36
N GLU A 105 -19.44 -1.47 0.92
CA GLU A 105 -19.82 -0.33 1.74
C GLU A 105 -18.86 0.83 1.51
N ARG A 106 -19.39 2.05 1.49
CA ARG A 106 -18.60 3.29 1.46
C ARG A 106 -18.76 4.00 2.79
N ARG A 107 -17.64 4.47 3.34
CA ARG A 107 -17.60 5.32 4.54
C ARG A 107 -16.75 6.54 4.24
N ASP A 108 -17.24 7.71 4.59
CA ASP A 108 -16.51 8.96 4.43
C ASP A 108 -16.08 9.46 5.82
N VAL A 109 -14.83 9.90 5.91
CA VAL A 109 -14.18 10.32 7.15
C VAL A 109 -13.69 11.75 6.97
N MET A 110 -13.93 12.59 7.98
CA MET A 110 -13.29 13.89 8.11
C MET A 110 -12.18 13.77 9.14
N LEU A 111 -10.95 14.07 8.74
CA LEU A 111 -9.80 14.09 9.64
C LEU A 111 -9.79 15.37 10.49
N ASP A 112 -8.94 15.41 11.52
CA ASP A 112 -8.86 16.52 12.47
C ASP A 112 -8.48 17.87 11.83
N ASP A 113 -7.81 17.84 10.67
CA ASP A 113 -7.39 19.00 9.88
C ASP A 113 -8.42 19.40 8.81
N GLU A 114 -9.64 18.86 8.87
CA GLU A 114 -10.71 19.04 7.88
C GLU A 114 -10.40 18.39 6.51
N THR A 115 -9.40 17.51 6.42
CA THR A 115 -9.15 16.70 5.23
C THR A 115 -10.24 15.64 5.09
N PHE A 116 -10.89 15.61 3.92
CA PHE A 116 -11.90 14.62 3.57
C PHE A 116 -11.25 13.36 2.97
N ILE A 117 -11.55 12.20 3.56
CA ILE A 117 -11.12 10.89 3.06
C ILE A 117 -12.35 10.05 2.73
N SER A 118 -12.39 9.51 1.52
CA SER A 118 -13.41 8.55 1.10
C SER A 118 -12.85 7.14 1.18
N THR A 119 -13.60 6.23 1.80
CA THR A 119 -13.20 4.82 1.95
C THR A 119 -14.27 3.90 1.38
N PHE A 120 -13.85 2.77 0.84
CA PHE A 120 -14.69 1.75 0.26
C PHE A 120 -14.18 0.39 0.68
N GLY A 121 -15.07 -0.51 1.11
CA GLY A 121 -14.77 -1.88 1.47
C GLY A 121 -15.63 -2.85 0.68
N ALA A 122 -15.07 -3.99 0.27
CA ALA A 122 -15.80 -5.06 -0.42
C ALA A 122 -15.27 -6.45 -0.01
N ALA A 123 -16.20 -7.37 0.26
CA ALA A 123 -15.92 -8.75 0.66
C ALA A 123 -17.13 -9.67 0.36
N PRO A 124 -16.95 -11.00 0.34
CA PRO A 124 -18.06 -11.96 0.34
C PRO A 124 -19.02 -11.71 1.51
N VAL A 125 -20.33 -11.89 1.27
CA VAL A 125 -21.38 -11.69 2.29
C VAL A 125 -21.17 -12.60 3.51
N ASP A 126 -20.74 -13.84 3.30
CA ASP A 126 -20.49 -14.84 4.33
C ASP A 126 -19.24 -14.57 5.19
N GLU A 127 -18.37 -13.69 4.72
CA GLU A 127 -17.14 -13.26 5.41
C GLU A 127 -17.21 -11.81 5.90
N TRP A 128 -18.35 -11.14 5.68
CA TRP A 128 -18.50 -9.70 5.88
C TRP A 128 -18.19 -9.27 7.31
N ASP A 129 -18.65 -10.01 8.33
CA ASP A 129 -18.46 -9.59 9.72
C ASP A 129 -16.97 -9.57 10.12
N ALA A 130 -16.18 -10.54 9.64
CA ALA A 130 -14.73 -10.58 9.89
C ALA A 130 -14.00 -9.47 9.12
N PHE A 131 -14.42 -9.24 7.87
CA PHE A 131 -13.92 -8.13 7.07
C PHE A 131 -14.24 -6.77 7.72
N ASP A 132 -15.46 -6.58 8.20
CA ASP A 132 -15.95 -5.31 8.77
C ASP A 132 -15.18 -4.91 10.03
N GLU A 133 -14.80 -5.89 10.87
CA GLU A 133 -13.93 -5.63 12.02
C GLU A 133 -12.59 -5.02 11.60
N ILE A 134 -11.95 -5.61 10.56
CA ILE A 134 -10.67 -5.13 10.04
C ILE A 134 -10.84 -3.79 9.32
N PHE A 135 -11.90 -3.64 8.53
CA PHE A 135 -12.19 -2.42 7.79
C PHE A 135 -12.43 -1.25 8.75
N THR A 136 -13.22 -1.48 9.80
CA THR A 136 -13.48 -0.49 10.84
C THR A 136 -12.20 -0.09 11.57
N ARG A 137 -11.41 -1.05 12.05
CA ARG A 137 -10.12 -0.77 12.70
C ARG A 137 -9.17 0.02 11.78
N THR A 138 -9.09 -0.35 10.51
CA THR A 138 -8.26 0.32 9.51
C THR A 138 -8.72 1.77 9.32
N ILE A 139 -10.03 2.01 9.20
CA ILE A 139 -10.60 3.37 9.10
C ILE A 139 -10.34 4.18 10.37
N GLU A 140 -10.53 3.59 11.56
CA GLU A 140 -10.31 4.27 12.84
C GLU A 140 -8.84 4.67 13.06
N SER A 141 -7.90 4.02 12.37
CA SER A 141 -6.48 4.38 12.40
C SER A 141 -6.10 5.56 11.49
N LEU A 142 -7.03 6.08 10.68
CA LEU A 142 -6.78 7.20 9.79
C LEU A 142 -6.43 8.46 10.59
N ALA A 143 -5.33 9.11 10.20
CA ALA A 143 -4.93 10.40 10.75
C ALA A 143 -4.36 11.30 9.65
N ALA A 144 -4.46 12.61 9.85
CA ALA A 144 -3.76 13.58 9.02
C ALA A 144 -2.24 13.45 9.18
N VAL A 145 -1.50 13.91 8.16
CA VAL A 145 -0.02 13.93 8.13
C VAL A 145 0.49 15.34 8.39
#